data_AF-A0A2S2QD18-F1
#
_entry.id   AF-A0A2S2QD18-F1
#
_cell.length_a   1.000
_cell.length_b   1.000
_cell.length_c   1.000
_cell.angle_alpha   90.00
_cell.angle_beta   90.00
_cell.angle_gamma   90.00
#
_symmetry.space_group_name_H-M   'P 1'
#
loop_
_entity.id
_entity.type
_entity.pdbx_description
1 polymer ?
#
loop_
_entity_poly.entity_id
_entity_poly.type
_entity_poly.pdbx_seq_one_letter_code
_entity_poly.pdbx_strand_id
1 'polypeptide(L)'
;INLHIFKYMIDFNYWKKDIEEKELCQYVKSTSSKTNEDKKYTYYYCHRSFAPRITNKGYKSSKSGGSVKTGHVCPSNIKVHIDHQNIKVSFCSTHLWHTHDIGK
;
A
#
# COMPACT_ATOMS: atom_id res chain seq x y z
N ILE A 1 8.46 -5.92 12.19
CA ILE A 1 8.75 -5.75 10.75
C ILE A 1 9.24 -7.09 10.23
N ASN A 2 8.59 -7.64 9.21
CA ASN A 2 8.95 -8.93 8.60
C ASN A 2 9.70 -8.70 7.30
N LEU A 3 10.69 -9.55 7.01
CA LEU A 3 11.50 -9.47 5.79
C LEU A 3 11.25 -10.71 4.93
N HIS A 4 11.01 -10.51 3.64
CA HIS A 4 10.79 -11.57 2.66
C HIS A 4 11.67 -11.34 1.43
N ILE A 5 12.07 -12.43 0.76
CA ILE A 5 12.81 -12.38 -0.49
C ILE A 5 12.06 -13.23 -1.50
N PHE A 6 11.78 -12.65 -2.66
CA PHE A 6 11.14 -13.33 -3.78
C PHE A 6 12.06 -13.32 -5.00
N LYS A 7 11.99 -14.38 -5.79
CA LYS A 7 12.70 -14.49 -7.08
C LYS A 7 11.87 -13.88 -8.20
N TYR A 8 10.56 -14.09 -8.18
CA TYR A 8 9.65 -13.60 -9.22
C TYR A 8 8.59 -12.66 -8.66
N MET A 9 8.21 -11.66 -9.47
CA MET A 9 7.18 -10.69 -9.10
C MET A 9 5.82 -11.37 -8.88
N ILE A 10 5.56 -12.49 -9.56
CA ILE A 10 4.34 -13.26 -9.41
C ILE A 10 4.19 -13.84 -7.99
N ASP A 11 5.29 -14.34 -7.40
CA ASP A 11 5.29 -14.87 -6.03
C ASP A 11 5.01 -13.76 -5.02
N PHE A 12 5.63 -12.59 -5.23
CA PHE A 12 5.34 -11.41 -4.42
C PHE A 12 3.86 -11.00 -4.52
N ASN A 13 3.28 -11.02 -5.72
CA ASN A 13 1.87 -10.65 -5.91
C ASN A 13 0.92 -11.64 -5.23
N TYR A 14 1.19 -12.94 -5.29
CA TYR A 14 0.41 -13.95 -4.57
C TYR A 14 0.52 -13.78 -3.06
N TRP A 15 1.74 -13.61 -2.54
CA TRP A 15 1.96 -13.33 -1.12
C TRP A 15 1.23 -12.05 -0.68
N LYS A 16 1.34 -10.97 -1.46
CA LYS A 16 0.65 -9.70 -1.19
C LYS A 16 -0.86 -9.90 -1.14
N LYS A 17 -1.43 -10.67 -2.06
CA LYS A 17 -2.87 -10.94 -2.09
C LYS A 17 -3.33 -11.75 -0.87
N ASP A 18 -2.57 -12.77 -0.49
CA ASP A 18 -2.85 -13.60 0.68
C ASP A 18 -2.86 -12.77 1.99
N ILE A 19 -1.91 -11.85 2.18
CA ILE A 19 -1.92 -10.96 3.35
C ILE A 19 -3.09 -9.96 3.31
N GLU A 20 -3.47 -9.46 2.12
CA GLU A 20 -4.60 -8.54 1.96
C GLU A 20 -5.93 -9.21 2.32
N GLU A 21 -6.09 -10.48 1.97
CA GLU A 21 -7.25 -11.30 2.34
C GLU A 21 -7.27 -11.62 3.84
N LYS A 22 -6.12 -11.97 4.42
CA LYS A 22 -6.01 -12.30 5.86
C LYS A 22 -6.25 -11.09 6.77
N GLU A 23 -5.63 -9.96 6.44
CA GLU A 23 -5.69 -8.74 7.25
C GLU A 23 -6.91 -7.87 6.90
N LEU A 24 -7.78 -8.32 5.98
CA LEU A 24 -8.92 -7.55 5.48
C LEU A 24 -8.53 -6.10 5.17
N CYS A 25 -7.45 -5.95 4.41
CA CYS A 25 -6.90 -4.66 4.04
C CYS A 25 -6.37 -4.68 2.59
N GLN A 26 -5.93 -3.52 2.12
CA GLN A 26 -5.36 -3.39 0.78
C GLN A 26 -4.13 -2.51 0.86
N TYR A 27 -3.11 -2.84 0.10
CA TYR A 27 -1.86 -2.13 -0.03
C TYR A 27 -1.77 -1.51 -1.42
N VAL A 28 -1.97 -0.19 -1.46
CA VAL A 28 -2.00 0.59 -2.69
C VAL A 28 -0.62 1.18 -2.95
N LYS A 29 -0.17 1.06 -4.20
CA LYS A 29 1.12 1.58 -4.64
C LYS A 29 1.17 3.11 -4.54
N SER A 30 2.26 3.64 -4.00
CA SER A 30 2.56 5.08 -4.06
C SER A 30 2.78 5.54 -5.50
N THR A 31 2.31 6.74 -5.82
CA THR A 31 2.30 7.31 -7.17
C THR A 31 3.68 7.30 -7.84
N SER A 32 4.77 7.39 -7.08
CA SER A 32 6.14 7.35 -7.60
C SER A 32 6.86 6.06 -7.18
N SER A 33 7.46 5.39 -8.16
CA SER A 33 8.55 4.42 -7.91
C SER A 33 9.85 5.21 -8.00
N LYS A 34 10.76 5.03 -7.05
CA LYS A 34 12.10 5.63 -7.14
C LYS A 34 13.01 4.64 -7.85
N THR A 35 13.57 5.02 -8.98
CA THR A 35 14.59 4.25 -9.69
C THR A 35 15.94 4.94 -9.50
N ASN A 36 16.94 4.19 -9.10
CA ASN A 36 18.33 4.65 -9.02
C ASN A 36 19.18 3.57 -9.70
N GLU A 37 19.77 3.90 -10.85
CA GLU A 37 20.53 2.96 -11.69
C GLU A 37 19.70 1.68 -11.94
N ASP A 38 20.18 0.53 -11.45
CA ASP A 38 19.56 -0.80 -11.55
C ASP A 38 18.63 -1.16 -10.38
N LYS A 39 18.45 -0.25 -9.42
CA LYS A 39 17.63 -0.47 -8.23
C LYS A 39 16.29 0.22 -8.35
N LYS A 40 15.21 -0.53 -8.10
CA LYS A 40 13.85 -0.01 -8.09
C LYS A 40 13.22 -0.13 -6.72
N TYR A 41 12.77 0.99 -6.18
CA TYR A 41 12.08 1.09 -4.91
C TYR A 41 10.60 1.39 -5.15
N THR A 42 9.74 0.52 -4.66
CA THR A 42 8.29 0.68 -4.69
C THR A 42 7.74 0.60 -3.28
N TYR A 43 6.87 1.54 -2.94
CA TYR A 43 6.22 1.60 -1.63
C TYR A 43 4.73 1.35 -1.81
N TYR A 44 4.17 0.43 -1.02
CA TYR A 44 2.74 0.23 -0.92
C TYR A 44 2.28 0.57 0.48
N TYR A 45 1.24 1.37 0.59
CA TYR A 45 0.67 1.80 1.87
C TYR A 45 -0.74 1.25 2.01
N CYS A 46 -1.20 1.05 3.25
CA CYS A 46 -2.59 0.74 3.50
C CYS A 46 -3.54 1.68 2.74
N HIS A 47 -4.61 1.14 2.17
CA HIS A 47 -5.60 1.92 1.42
C HIS A 47 -6.31 2.98 2.27
N ARG A 48 -6.28 2.87 3.60
CA ARG A 48 -6.79 3.88 4.54
C ARG A 48 -5.78 4.97 4.90
N SER A 49 -4.52 4.83 4.46
CA SER A 49 -3.49 5.85 4.68
C SER A 49 -3.75 7.12 3.88
N PHE A 50 -3.28 8.23 4.45
CA PHE A 50 -3.28 9.60 3.92
C PHE A 50 -4.66 10.25 3.93
N ALA A 51 -4.68 11.54 3.63
CA ALA A 51 -5.91 12.27 3.39
C ALA A 51 -6.52 11.91 2.02
N PRO A 52 -7.85 12.02 1.87
CA PRO A 52 -8.47 11.95 0.55
C PRO A 52 -7.84 12.96 -0.39
N ARG A 53 -7.63 12.56 -1.64
CA ARG A 53 -7.20 13.49 -2.68
C ARG A 53 -8.39 14.38 -3.03
N ILE A 54 -8.33 15.64 -2.62
CA ILE A 54 -9.35 16.64 -2.95
C ILE A 54 -9.01 17.18 -4.34
N THR A 55 -9.73 16.75 -5.37
CA THR A 55 -9.64 17.37 -6.70
C THR A 55 -10.69 18.47 -6.79
N ASN A 56 -10.38 19.66 -6.28
CA ASN A 56 -11.27 20.82 -6.40
C ASN A 56 -11.28 21.32 -7.85
N LYS A 57 -12.16 20.77 -8.69
CA LYS A 57 -12.50 21.34 -10.02
C LYS A 57 -13.66 22.36 -9.94
N GLY A 58 -13.92 22.96 -8.79
CA GLY A 58 -14.96 23.99 -8.61
C GLY A 58 -16.40 23.46 -8.55
N TYR A 59 -16.65 22.18 -8.83
CA TYR A 59 -17.96 21.57 -8.68
C TYR A 59 -18.11 21.00 -7.27
N LYS A 60 -19.17 21.40 -6.55
CA LYS A 60 -19.56 20.76 -5.30
C LYS A 60 -19.85 19.28 -5.62
N SER A 61 -18.98 18.37 -5.20
CA SER A 61 -19.31 16.95 -5.33
C SER A 61 -20.51 16.68 -4.45
N SER A 62 -21.59 16.17 -5.05
CA SER A 62 -22.68 15.53 -4.30
C SER A 62 -22.06 14.62 -3.25
N LYS A 63 -22.61 14.57 -2.03
CA LYS A 63 -22.12 13.73 -0.93
C LYS A 63 -22.26 12.24 -1.31
N SER A 64 -21.40 11.75 -2.20
CA SER A 64 -21.23 10.34 -2.49
C SER A 64 -20.17 9.83 -1.54
N GLY A 65 -20.51 8.80 -0.75
CA GLY A 65 -19.65 8.00 0.12
C GLY A 65 -18.40 8.71 0.66
N GLY A 66 -18.43 9.13 1.93
CA GLY A 66 -17.25 9.69 2.60
C GLY A 66 -16.00 8.84 2.35
N SER A 67 -14.82 9.48 2.33
CA SER A 67 -13.59 8.76 2.07
C SER A 67 -13.29 7.74 3.18
N VAL A 68 -12.89 6.52 2.80
CA VAL A 68 -12.38 5.48 3.75
C VAL A 68 -10.97 5.79 4.27
N LYS A 69 -10.43 6.96 3.91
CA LYS A 69 -9.12 7.46 4.30
C LYS A 69 -9.18 8.03 5.72
N THR A 70 -8.18 7.69 6.53
CA THR A 70 -8.09 8.14 7.93
C THR A 70 -7.56 9.55 8.10
N GLY A 71 -7.02 10.17 7.05
CA GLY A 71 -6.33 11.46 7.16
C GLY A 71 -4.89 11.36 7.68
N HIS A 72 -4.48 10.20 8.21
CA HIS A 72 -3.15 9.96 8.77
C HIS A 72 -2.39 8.89 8.00
N VAL A 73 -1.08 8.83 8.17
CA VAL A 73 -0.26 7.75 7.59
C VAL A 73 -0.40 6.52 8.48
N CYS A 74 -0.96 5.43 7.94
CA CYS A 74 -0.94 4.15 8.63
C CYS A 74 0.47 3.54 8.54
N PRO A 75 1.05 3.03 9.64
CA PRO A 75 2.36 2.38 9.62
C PRO A 75 2.35 1.05 8.88
N SER A 76 1.17 0.46 8.62
CA SER A 76 1.03 -0.75 7.82
C SER A 76 1.40 -0.46 6.37
N ASN A 77 2.53 -1.01 5.93
CA ASN A 77 3.11 -0.78 4.61
C ASN A 77 4.01 -1.93 4.15
N ILE A 78 4.22 -1.97 2.84
CA ILE A 78 5.14 -2.88 2.15
C ILE A 78 6.17 -2.04 1.41
N LYS A 79 7.45 -2.26 1.71
CA LYS A 79 8.57 -1.67 0.99
C LYS A 79 9.18 -2.74 0.11
N VAL A 80 9.17 -2.51 -1.20
CA VAL A 80 9.74 -3.43 -2.20
C VAL A 80 10.99 -2.80 -2.77
N HIS A 81 12.10 -3.51 -2.66
CA HIS A 81 13.38 -3.15 -3.23
C HIS A 81 13.78 -4.26 -4.22
N ILE A 82 13.82 -3.90 -5.49
CA ILE A 82 14.26 -4.79 -6.56
C ILE A 82 15.72 -4.45 -6.87
N ASP A 83 16.56 -5.46 -6.77
CA ASP A 83 18.00 -5.38 -6.98
C ASP A 83 18.40 -6.51 -7.93
N HIS A 84 18.70 -6.15 -9.18
CA HIS A 84 19.03 -7.05 -10.30
C HIS A 84 18.05 -8.22 -10.51
N GLN A 85 18.17 -9.28 -9.70
CA GLN A 85 17.37 -10.52 -9.78
C GLN A 85 16.56 -10.83 -8.52
N ASN A 86 16.73 -10.06 -7.44
CA ASN A 86 16.08 -10.33 -6.16
C ASN A 86 15.07 -9.24 -5.80
N ILE A 87 13.92 -9.66 -5.30
CA ILE A 87 12.87 -8.77 -4.80
C ILE A 87 12.89 -8.87 -3.28
N LYS A 88 13.49 -7.87 -2.63
CA LYS A 88 13.54 -7.76 -1.17
C LYS A 88 12.32 -6.98 -0.69
N VAL A 89 11.59 -7.54 0.26
CA VAL A 89 10.34 -6.98 0.76
C VAL A 89 10.42 -6.80 2.27
N SER A 90 10.17 -5.58 2.75
CA SER A 90 9.96 -5.30 4.16
C SER A 90 8.49 -5.01 4.41
N PHE A 91 7.89 -5.79 5.30
CA PHE A 91 6.47 -5.74 5.60
C PHE A 91 6.23 -5.30 7.05
N CYS A 92 5.32 -4.36 7.23
CA CYS A 92 4.75 -3.99 8.51
C CYS A 92 3.24 -4.20 8.44
N SER A 93 2.69 -5.13 9.23
CA SER A 93 1.25 -5.38 9.32
C SER A 93 0.54 -4.46 10.32
N THR A 94 1.28 -3.76 11.19
CA THR A 94 0.69 -2.98 12.27
C THR A 94 -0.15 -1.82 11.72
N HIS A 95 -1.46 -1.89 11.92
CA HIS A 95 -2.38 -0.79 11.65
C HIS A 95 -2.55 0.07 12.90
N LEU A 96 -2.41 1.39 12.74
CA LEU A 96 -2.77 2.37 13.76
C LEU A 96 -3.87 3.27 13.21
N TRP A 97 -4.70 3.80 14.10
CA TRP A 97 -5.74 4.80 13.79
C TRP A 97 -6.92 4.27 12.96
N HIS A 98 -6.99 2.96 12.70
CA HIS A 98 -8.15 2.30 12.13
C HIS A 98 -8.11 0.79 12.36
N THR A 99 -9.27 0.15 12.24
CA THR A 99 -9.42 -1.30 12.23
C THR A 99 -9.30 -1.87 10.81
N HIS A 100 -9.16 -3.20 10.74
CA HIS A 100 -9.25 -3.98 9.52
C HIS A 100 -10.69 -3.92 9.01
N ASP A 101 -10.91 -3.23 7.90
CA ASP A 101 -12.23 -3.13 7.29
C ASP A 101 -12.04 -2.85 5.79
N ILE A 102 -12.41 -3.82 4.98
CA ILE A 102 -12.74 -3.63 3.57
C ILE A 102 -14.26 -3.62 3.57
N GLY A 103 -14.86 -2.43 3.42
CA GLY A 103 -16.32 -2.29 3.39
C GLY A 103 -16.92 -3.31 2.43
N LYS A 104 -17.72 -4.23 2.96
CA LYS A 104 -18.59 -5.12 2.19
C LYS A 104 -19.92 -4.42 1.95
#